data_AF-A0A6L5Z5K0-F1
#
_entry.id   AF-A0A6L5Z5K0-F1
#
_cell.length_a   1.000
_cell.length_b   1.000
_cell.length_c   1.000
_cell.angle_alpha   90.00
_cell.angle_beta   90.00
_cell.angle_gamma   90.00
#
_symmetry.space_group_name_H-M   'P 1'
#
loop_
_entity.id
_entity.type
_entity.pdbx_description
1 polymer ?
#
loop_
_entity_poly.entity_id
_entity_poly.type
_entity_poly.pdbx_seq_one_letter_code
_entity_poly.pdbx_strand_id
1 'polypeptide(L)'
;MLDSQSAAFGERVWDHASRLGNNAPRIADEMMEAAFPLTCSQARQEGALRMLRTGIISEVKRILRNRDDGLGQADFADLCEAFAPLVRDLRSKSYFVESAEEYVAIPDLIAEPDLLDDARRFMRRKGIECLAEADRLDALFAAVSNDPDGAPARPEVLA
;
A
#
# COMPACT_ATOMS: atom_id res chain seq x y z
N MET A 1 -24.76 -6.41 22.34
CA MET A 1 -25.27 -5.17 21.70
C MET A 1 -24.22 -4.50 20.82
N LEU A 2 -22.92 -4.56 21.17
CA LEU A 2 -21.82 -4.17 20.27
C LEU A 2 -21.66 -5.13 19.09
N ASP A 3 -21.74 -6.45 19.33
CA ASP A 3 -21.56 -7.46 18.27
C ASP A 3 -22.59 -7.36 17.14
N SER A 4 -23.84 -6.99 17.47
CA SER A 4 -24.91 -6.81 16.47
C SER A 4 -24.70 -5.58 15.60
N GLN A 5 -24.09 -4.52 16.12
CA GLN A 5 -23.80 -3.32 15.32
C GLN A 5 -22.57 -3.52 14.45
N SER A 6 -21.56 -4.24 14.96
CA SER A 6 -20.38 -4.63 14.17
C SER A 6 -20.74 -5.58 13.03
N ALA A 7 -21.67 -6.53 13.25
CA ALA A 7 -22.18 -7.40 12.21
C ALA A 7 -22.94 -6.62 11.12
N ALA A 8 -23.83 -5.70 11.51
CA ALA A 8 -24.57 -4.84 10.58
C ALA A 8 -23.65 -3.89 9.79
N PHE A 9 -22.53 -3.46 10.38
CA PHE A 9 -21.51 -2.69 9.65
C PHE A 9 -20.83 -3.58 8.61
N GLY A 10 -20.46 -4.80 8.97
CA GLY A 10 -19.87 -5.79 8.06
C GLY A 10 -20.76 -6.12 6.86
N GLU A 11 -22.05 -6.36 7.07
CA GLU A 11 -23.01 -6.61 5.99
C GLU A 11 -23.05 -5.45 4.99
N ARG A 12 -23.10 -4.20 5.48
CA ARG A 12 -23.10 -3.01 4.61
C ARG A 12 -21.80 -2.89 3.80
N VAL A 13 -20.65 -3.19 4.41
CA VAL A 13 -19.37 -3.20 3.68
C VAL A 13 -19.45 -4.16 2.48
N TRP A 14 -20.01 -5.34 2.68
CA TRP A 14 -20.20 -6.33 1.62
C TRP A 14 -21.21 -5.90 0.55
N ASP A 15 -22.31 -5.26 0.95
CA ASP A 15 -23.29 -4.69 0.01
C ASP A 15 -22.68 -3.60 -0.89
N HIS A 16 -21.83 -2.73 -0.33
CA HIS A 16 -21.10 -1.73 -1.11
C HIS A 16 -20.01 -2.38 -1.98
N ALA A 17 -19.25 -3.35 -1.44
CA ALA A 17 -18.23 -4.06 -2.20
C ALA A 17 -18.79 -4.78 -3.44
N SER A 18 -20.00 -5.34 -3.34
CA SER A 18 -20.68 -5.99 -4.48
C SER A 18 -20.96 -5.05 -5.66
N ARG A 19 -21.10 -3.74 -5.39
CA ARG A 19 -21.41 -2.70 -6.39
C ARG A 19 -20.18 -1.92 -6.85
N LEU A 20 -19.21 -1.71 -5.97
CA LEU A 20 -18.07 -0.83 -6.17
C LEU A 20 -16.74 -1.56 -6.40
N GLY A 21 -16.71 -2.90 -6.22
CA GLY A 21 -15.48 -3.66 -6.07
C GLY A 21 -14.83 -3.42 -4.70
N ASN A 22 -13.67 -4.03 -4.45
CA ASN A 22 -12.94 -3.97 -3.17
C ASN A 22 -12.20 -2.63 -2.94
N ASN A 23 -12.78 -1.51 -3.36
CA ASN A 23 -12.17 -0.18 -3.16
C ASN A 23 -12.55 0.37 -1.78
N ALA A 24 -11.73 0.07 -0.76
CA ALA A 24 -12.01 0.45 0.62
C ALA A 24 -12.21 1.97 0.84
N PRO A 25 -11.40 2.89 0.25
CA PRO A 25 -11.66 4.33 0.33
C PRO A 25 -13.04 4.73 -0.20
N ARG A 26 -13.42 4.21 -1.37
CA ARG A 26 -14.70 4.55 -2.00
C ARG A 26 -15.90 3.97 -1.24
N ILE A 27 -15.77 2.74 -0.74
CA ILE A 27 -16.79 2.13 0.14
C ILE A 27 -16.96 2.96 1.41
N ALA A 28 -15.86 3.37 2.05
CA ALA A 28 -15.91 4.19 3.25
C ALA A 28 -16.59 5.54 2.98
N ASP A 29 -16.27 6.20 1.87
CA ASP A 29 -16.88 7.49 1.51
C ASP A 29 -18.40 7.34 1.29
N GLU A 30 -18.85 6.33 0.54
CA GLU A 30 -20.29 6.08 0.37
C GLU A 30 -20.99 5.73 1.69
N MET A 31 -20.36 4.93 2.55
CA MET A 31 -20.92 4.58 3.85
C MET A 31 -20.98 5.80 4.79
N MET A 32 -19.99 6.67 4.75
CA MET A 32 -19.98 7.91 5.52
C MET A 32 -21.13 8.84 5.12
N GLU A 33 -21.41 8.96 3.82
CA GLU A 33 -22.52 9.78 3.31
C GLU A 33 -23.89 9.16 3.59
N ALA A 34 -24.04 7.84 3.37
CA ALA A 34 -25.33 7.17 3.47
C ALA A 34 -25.70 6.73 4.90
N ALA A 35 -24.75 6.21 5.67
CA ALA A 35 -25.02 5.57 6.95
C ALA A 35 -24.75 6.46 8.17
N PHE A 36 -23.86 7.46 8.06
CA PHE A 36 -23.46 8.30 9.19
C PHE A 36 -23.49 9.82 8.90
N PRO A 37 -24.55 10.36 8.26
CA PRO A 37 -24.56 11.76 7.82
C PRO A 37 -24.43 12.75 8.99
N LEU A 38 -25.06 12.47 10.13
CA LEU A 38 -24.99 13.31 11.33
C LEU A 38 -23.59 13.28 11.98
N THR A 39 -23.00 12.09 12.11
CA THR A 39 -21.64 11.92 12.63
C THR A 39 -20.62 12.62 11.75
N CYS A 40 -20.75 12.52 10.43
CA CYS A 40 -19.88 13.22 9.49
C CYS A 40 -20.05 14.75 9.57
N SER A 41 -21.27 15.24 9.79
CA SER A 41 -21.54 16.66 10.00
C SER A 41 -20.86 17.17 11.28
N GLN A 42 -20.98 16.43 12.40
CA GLN A 42 -20.33 16.80 13.66
C GLN A 42 -18.81 16.71 13.57
N ALA A 43 -18.26 15.64 12.98
CA ALA A 43 -16.83 15.50 12.78
C ALA A 43 -16.25 16.59 11.87
N ARG A 44 -17.02 17.15 10.93
CA ARG A 44 -16.61 18.34 10.17
C ARG A 44 -16.54 19.58 11.05
N GLN A 45 -17.55 19.83 11.88
CA GLN A 45 -17.60 20.98 12.79
C GLN A 45 -16.46 20.94 13.82
N GLU A 46 -16.08 19.74 14.26
CA GLU A 46 -15.01 19.51 15.23
C GLU A 46 -13.62 19.36 14.57
N GLY A 47 -13.52 19.41 13.23
CA GLY A 47 -12.26 19.23 12.51
C GLY A 47 -11.70 17.79 12.52
N ALA A 48 -12.47 16.82 13.02
CA ALA A 48 -12.08 15.42 13.17
C ALA A 48 -12.43 14.53 11.94
N LEU A 49 -13.02 15.08 10.87
CA LEU A 49 -13.49 14.29 9.74
C LEU A 49 -12.40 13.42 9.11
N ARG A 50 -11.16 13.92 9.00
CA ARG A 50 -10.05 13.13 8.44
C ARG A 50 -9.76 11.89 9.28
N MET A 51 -9.73 12.03 10.60
CA MET A 51 -9.49 10.92 11.52
C MET A 51 -10.63 9.89 11.47
N LEU A 52 -11.88 10.36 11.44
CA LEU A 52 -13.06 9.51 11.28
C LEU A 52 -12.98 8.70 9.99
N ARG A 53 -12.67 9.36 8.86
CA ARG A 53 -12.52 8.72 7.56
C ARG A 53 -11.43 7.65 7.58
N THR A 54 -10.25 7.97 8.13
CA THR A 54 -9.15 7.00 8.25
C THR A 54 -9.58 5.78 9.07
N GLY A 55 -10.27 5.98 10.21
CA GLY A 55 -10.76 4.88 11.03
C GLY A 55 -11.76 3.97 10.29
N ILE A 56 -12.69 4.56 9.56
CA ILE A 56 -13.68 3.82 8.77
C ILE A 56 -12.99 3.04 7.64
N ILE A 57 -12.05 3.65 6.92
CA ILE A 57 -11.28 2.97 5.86
C ILE A 57 -10.54 1.76 6.42
N SER A 58 -9.87 1.91 7.56
CA SER A 58 -9.15 0.81 8.22
C SER A 58 -10.10 -0.34 8.58
N GLU A 59 -11.29 -0.04 9.06
CA GLU A 59 -12.29 -1.05 9.43
C GLU A 59 -12.89 -1.73 8.19
N VAL A 60 -13.18 -0.98 7.13
CA VAL A 60 -13.59 -1.52 5.83
C VAL A 60 -12.52 -2.47 5.29
N LYS A 61 -11.24 -2.07 5.30
CA LYS A 61 -10.12 -2.94 4.89
C LYS A 61 -10.07 -4.22 5.73
N ARG A 62 -10.24 -4.11 7.04
CA ARG A 62 -10.26 -5.28 7.95
C ARG A 62 -11.39 -6.26 7.57
N ILE A 63 -12.58 -5.74 7.29
CA ILE A 63 -13.74 -6.56 6.92
C ILE A 63 -13.55 -7.19 5.55
N LEU A 64 -13.11 -6.42 4.55
CA LEU A 64 -12.84 -6.93 3.20
C LEU A 64 -11.77 -8.03 3.22
N ARG A 65 -10.78 -7.91 4.10
CA ARG A 65 -9.73 -8.93 4.30
C ARG A 65 -10.24 -10.18 5.02
N ASN A 66 -11.16 -10.01 5.98
CA ASN A 66 -11.76 -11.11 6.74
C ASN A 66 -13.00 -11.70 6.04
N ARG A 67 -13.06 -11.64 4.70
CA ARG A 67 -14.05 -12.40 3.98
C ARG A 67 -13.82 -13.87 4.33
N ASP A 68 -14.79 -14.44 4.99
CA ASP A 68 -14.82 -15.85 5.36
C ASP A 68 -15.32 -16.65 4.14
N ASP A 69 -14.77 -16.39 2.95
CA ASP A 69 -14.62 -17.43 1.95
C ASP A 69 -13.57 -18.37 2.52
N GLY A 70 -14.02 -19.45 3.17
CA GLY A 70 -13.22 -20.45 3.91
C GLY A 70 -12.12 -21.15 3.08
N LEU A 71 -11.21 -20.35 2.53
CA LEU A 71 -10.16 -20.61 1.55
C LEU A 71 -9.06 -19.54 1.63
N GLY A 72 -8.88 -18.82 2.76
CA GLY A 72 -8.10 -17.58 2.71
C GLY A 72 -7.31 -17.17 3.95
N GLN A 73 -6.84 -18.10 4.80
CA GLN A 73 -5.65 -17.79 5.61
C GLN A 73 -4.84 -19.06 5.90
N ALA A 74 -3.79 -19.31 5.12
CA ALA A 74 -2.71 -20.18 5.56
C ALA A 74 -1.35 -19.74 5.00
N ASP A 75 -0.59 -19.02 5.83
CA ASP A 75 0.88 -18.98 5.76
C ASP A 75 1.51 -18.34 4.50
N PHE A 76 2.81 -17.99 4.57
CA PHE A 76 3.59 -17.54 3.40
C PHE A 76 3.69 -18.63 2.31
N ALA A 77 3.24 -19.85 2.59
CA ALA A 77 3.21 -21.02 1.71
C ALA A 77 2.06 -21.02 0.69
N ASP A 78 1.02 -20.18 0.86
CA ASP A 78 -0.14 -20.10 -0.05
C ASP A 78 -0.01 -19.04 -1.16
N LEU A 79 1.18 -18.44 -1.32
CA LEU A 79 1.51 -17.81 -2.60
C LEU A 79 1.53 -18.93 -3.64
N CYS A 80 0.61 -18.90 -4.62
CA CYS A 80 0.62 -19.81 -5.78
C CYS A 80 2.08 -20.10 -6.17
N GLU A 81 2.50 -21.38 -6.14
CA GLU A 81 3.92 -21.78 -6.29
C GLU A 81 4.63 -21.08 -7.45
N ALA A 82 3.87 -20.70 -8.48
CA ALA A 82 4.31 -19.89 -9.62
C ALA A 82 4.99 -18.55 -9.24
N PHE A 83 4.57 -17.89 -8.16
CA PHE A 83 5.12 -16.61 -7.71
C PHE A 83 6.24 -16.73 -6.67
N ALA A 84 6.36 -17.89 -6.01
CA ALA A 84 7.41 -18.17 -5.04
C ALA A 84 8.84 -17.80 -5.54
N PRO A 85 9.26 -18.17 -6.77
CA PRO A 85 10.60 -17.77 -7.25
C PRO A 85 10.76 -16.26 -7.42
N LEU A 86 9.69 -15.54 -7.79
CA LEU A 86 9.74 -14.08 -7.97
C LEU A 86 9.77 -13.33 -6.64
N VAL A 87 9.04 -13.84 -5.65
CA VAL A 87 8.93 -13.23 -4.32
C VAL A 87 10.14 -13.52 -3.45
N ARG A 88 10.79 -14.68 -3.60
CA ARG A 88 11.94 -15.08 -2.78
C ARG A 88 13.10 -14.10 -2.85
N ASP A 89 13.32 -13.49 -4.01
CA ASP A 89 14.46 -12.61 -4.25
C ASP A 89 14.14 -11.13 -3.91
N LEU A 90 12.91 -10.85 -3.47
CA LEU A 90 12.52 -9.53 -2.97
C LEU A 90 13.12 -9.27 -1.58
N ARG A 91 13.63 -8.06 -1.35
CA ARG A 91 14.30 -7.69 -0.10
C ARG A 91 13.36 -7.51 1.10
N SER A 92 12.07 -7.29 0.85
CA SER A 92 11.07 -7.00 1.88
C SER A 92 9.81 -7.81 1.63
N LYS A 93 9.03 -8.04 2.70
CA LYS A 93 7.72 -8.70 2.66
C LYS A 93 6.56 -7.72 2.35
N SER A 94 6.86 -6.43 2.33
CA SER A 94 5.93 -5.35 2.02
C SER A 94 6.65 -4.21 1.31
N TYR A 95 5.89 -3.44 0.53
CA TYR A 95 6.39 -2.29 -0.21
C TYR A 95 5.46 -1.10 -0.06
N PHE A 96 6.04 0.10 -0.08
CA PHE A 96 5.29 1.34 0.02
C PHE A 96 4.52 1.61 -1.28
N VAL A 97 3.23 1.93 -1.13
CA VAL A 97 2.31 2.29 -2.20
C VAL A 97 1.90 3.74 -2.00
N GLU A 98 2.21 4.60 -2.96
CA GLU A 98 1.99 6.05 -2.81
C GLU A 98 0.52 6.41 -2.77
N SER A 99 -0.29 5.80 -3.63
CA SER A 99 -1.74 6.04 -3.68
C SER A 99 -2.46 5.63 -2.40
N ALA A 100 -1.91 4.68 -1.65
CA ALA A 100 -2.44 4.22 -0.36
C ALA A 100 -1.76 4.88 0.85
N GLU A 101 -0.68 5.64 0.63
CA GLU A 101 0.18 6.25 1.65
C GLU A 101 0.68 5.26 2.73
N GLU A 102 0.85 3.99 2.39
CA GLU A 102 1.22 2.94 3.36
C GLU A 102 2.06 1.81 2.76
N TYR A 103 2.61 0.96 3.63
CA TYR A 103 3.25 -0.29 3.22
C TYR A 103 2.22 -1.40 3.09
N VAL A 104 2.16 -2.02 1.91
CA VAL A 104 1.23 -3.09 1.57
C VAL A 104 2.01 -4.40 1.43
N ALA A 105 1.46 -5.49 1.98
CA ALA A 105 2.11 -6.80 1.97
C ALA A 105 2.10 -7.41 0.57
N ILE A 106 3.11 -8.22 0.25
CA ILE A 106 3.22 -8.87 -1.08
C ILE A 106 1.96 -9.66 -1.48
N PRO A 107 1.29 -10.43 -0.60
CA PRO A 107 0.06 -11.12 -0.98
C PRO A 107 -1.04 -10.14 -1.44
N ASP A 108 -1.21 -9.03 -0.74
CA ASP A 108 -2.19 -7.99 -1.09
C ASP A 108 -1.81 -7.31 -2.42
N LEU A 109 -0.52 -7.05 -2.65
CA LEU A 109 -0.03 -6.51 -3.92
C LEU A 109 -0.26 -7.46 -5.09
N ILE A 110 -0.11 -8.77 -4.89
CA ILE A 110 -0.38 -9.79 -5.92
C ILE A 110 -1.88 -9.85 -6.24
N ALA A 111 -2.74 -9.72 -5.23
CA ALA A 111 -4.18 -9.68 -5.40
C ALA A 111 -4.67 -8.39 -6.07
N GLU A 112 -3.94 -7.28 -5.93
CA GLU A 112 -4.29 -5.96 -6.44
C GLU A 112 -3.21 -5.38 -7.38
N PRO A 113 -3.26 -5.69 -8.70
CA PRO A 113 -2.22 -5.31 -9.66
C PRO A 113 -1.94 -3.81 -9.77
N ASP A 114 -2.95 -2.97 -9.54
CA ASP A 114 -2.78 -1.51 -9.56
C ASP A 114 -1.89 -1.03 -8.40
N LEU A 115 -2.02 -1.63 -7.21
CA LEU A 115 -1.15 -1.32 -6.07
C LEU A 115 0.27 -1.83 -6.30
N LEU A 116 0.42 -3.01 -6.93
CA LEU A 116 1.73 -3.53 -7.32
C LEU A 116 2.42 -2.64 -8.37
N ASP A 117 1.67 -2.13 -9.34
CA ASP A 117 2.21 -1.21 -10.34
C ASP A 117 2.68 0.10 -9.70
N ASP A 118 1.92 0.63 -8.76
CA ASP A 118 2.29 1.82 -8.00
C ASP A 118 3.55 1.57 -7.15
N ALA A 119 3.60 0.49 -6.36
CA ALA A 119 4.78 0.09 -5.59
C ALA A 119 6.03 -0.08 -6.49
N ARG A 120 5.88 -0.72 -7.66
CA ARG A 120 6.93 -0.90 -8.66
C ARG A 120 7.48 0.43 -9.17
N ARG A 121 6.60 1.38 -9.50
CA ARG A 121 6.97 2.71 -9.99
C ARG A 121 7.68 3.51 -8.90
N PHE A 122 7.16 3.48 -7.68
CA PHE A 122 7.77 4.12 -6.52
C PHE A 122 9.19 3.60 -6.29
N MET A 123 9.37 2.27 -6.22
CA MET A 123 10.67 1.65 -6.00
C MET A 123 11.68 2.01 -7.09
N ARG A 124 11.24 2.04 -8.36
CA ARG A 124 12.11 2.44 -9.48
C ARG A 124 12.57 3.89 -9.35
N ARG A 125 11.67 4.82 -9.01
CA ARG A 125 12.02 6.22 -8.80
C ARG A 125 12.98 6.39 -7.61
N LYS A 126 12.74 5.70 -6.50
CA LYS A 126 13.66 5.70 -5.34
C LYS A 126 15.05 5.16 -5.69
N GLY A 127 15.13 4.13 -6.53
CA GLY A 127 16.40 3.63 -7.04
C GLY A 127 17.17 4.68 -7.85
N ILE A 128 16.48 5.39 -8.75
CA ILE A 128 17.09 6.47 -9.54
C ILE A 128 17.57 7.62 -8.64
N GLU A 129 16.76 8.04 -7.68
CA GLU A 129 17.14 9.08 -6.71
C GLU A 129 18.38 8.68 -5.91
N CYS A 130 18.46 7.41 -5.49
CA CYS A 130 19.59 6.88 -4.73
C CYS A 130 20.89 6.85 -5.56
N LEU A 131 20.80 6.40 -6.83
CA LEU A 131 21.95 6.43 -7.73
C LEU A 131 22.45 7.86 -7.98
N ALA A 132 21.52 8.79 -8.24
CA ALA A 132 21.88 10.19 -8.43
C ALA A 132 22.52 10.83 -7.18
N GLU A 133 22.12 10.38 -5.98
CA GLU A 133 22.76 10.79 -4.73
C GLU A 133 24.15 10.18 -4.58
N ALA A 134 24.33 8.90 -4.93
CA ALA A 134 25.64 8.25 -4.93
C ALA A 134 26.63 8.97 -5.87
N ASP A 135 26.20 9.33 -7.08
CA ASP A 135 27.02 10.11 -8.03
C ASP A 135 27.49 11.45 -7.43
N ARG A 136 26.62 12.12 -6.66
CA ARG A 136 26.98 13.37 -5.95
C ARG A 136 28.00 13.12 -4.84
N LEU A 137 27.89 12.02 -4.12
CA LEU A 137 28.85 11.62 -3.09
C LEU A 137 30.20 11.27 -3.70
N ASP A 138 30.22 10.59 -4.85
CA ASP A 138 31.45 10.29 -5.59
C ASP A 138 32.15 11.56 -6.06
N ALA A 139 31.40 12.53 -6.61
CA ALA A 139 31.93 13.83 -7.00
C ALA A 139 32.50 14.61 -5.81
N LEU A 140 31.82 14.57 -4.66
CA LEU A 140 32.30 15.19 -3.43
C LEU A 140 33.59 14.52 -2.94
N PHE A 141 33.65 13.19 -2.97
CA PHE A 141 34.83 12.43 -2.59
C PHE A 141 36.04 12.77 -3.46
N ALA A 142 35.85 12.84 -4.78
CA ALA A 142 36.92 13.22 -5.73
C ALA A 142 37.43 14.64 -5.45
N ALA A 143 36.52 15.60 -5.22
CA ALA A 143 36.88 16.98 -4.91
C ALA A 143 37.68 17.12 -3.61
N VAL A 144 37.35 16.33 -2.58
CA VAL A 144 38.06 16.35 -1.29
C VAL A 144 39.40 15.59 -1.36
N SER A 145 39.50 14.58 -2.22
CA SER A 145 40.68 13.72 -2.32
C SER A 145 41.80 14.30 -3.21
N ASN A 146 41.61 15.47 -3.83
CA ASN A 146 42.55 16.09 -4.79
C ASN A 146 42.94 15.14 -5.95
N ASP A 147 41.98 14.38 -6.49
CA ASP A 147 42.23 13.56 -7.68
C ASP A 147 41.67 14.27 -8.93
N PRO A 148 42.51 14.93 -9.75
CA PRO A 148 42.04 15.69 -10.90
C PRO A 148 41.58 14.81 -12.08
N ASP A 149 41.62 13.48 -11.96
CA ASP A 149 41.33 12.53 -13.04
C ASP A 149 40.12 11.62 -12.76
N GLY A 150 39.19 12.05 -11.91
CA GLY A 150 37.92 11.38 -11.59
C GLY A 150 36.97 11.29 -12.79
N ALA A 151 37.34 10.54 -13.81
CA ALA A 151 36.50 10.20 -14.95
C ALA A 151 35.35 9.29 -14.47
N PRO A 152 34.12 9.49 -15.00
CA PRO A 152 32.97 8.70 -14.59
C PRO A 152 33.23 7.21 -14.85
N ALA A 153 33.10 6.39 -13.80
CA ALA A 153 33.21 4.95 -13.90
C ALA A 153 32.20 4.44 -14.95
N ARG A 154 32.72 3.78 -16.00
CA ARG A 154 31.88 3.14 -17.03
C ARG A 154 30.99 2.09 -16.37
N PRO A 155 29.73 1.92 -16.82
CA PRO A 155 28.85 0.91 -16.27
C PRO A 155 29.39 -0.49 -16.60
N GLU A 156 29.77 -1.25 -15.57
CA GLU A 156 30.00 -2.68 -15.70
C GLU A 156 28.67 -3.37 -16.02
N VAL A 157 28.55 -3.85 -17.25
CA VAL A 157 27.48 -4.75 -17.67
C VAL A 157 27.85 -6.14 -17.16
N LEU A 158 27.18 -6.58 -16.09
CA LEU A 158 27.24 -7.97 -15.63
C LEU A 158 26.51 -8.87 -16.63
N ALA A 159 27.28 -9.79 -17.22
CA ALA A 159 26.82 -10.91 -18.05
C ALA A 159 26.38 -12.11 -17.19
#